data_AF-U3TC46-F1
#
_entry.id   AF-U3TC46-F1
#
_cell.length_a   1.000
_cell.length_b   1.000
_cell.length_c   1.000
_cell.angle_alpha   90.00
_cell.angle_beta   90.00
_cell.angle_gamma   90.00
#
_symmetry.space_group_name_H-M   'P 1'
#
loop_
_entity.id
_entity.type
_entity.pdbx_description
1 polymer ?
#
loop_
_entity_poly.entity_id
_entity_poly.type
_entity_poly.pdbx_seq_one_letter_code
_entity_poly.pdbx_strand_id
1 'polypeptide(L)'
;MGCLVRKSSLSAMLGLPYPFECTTDMSNVEDYRDVEKAAREASIYLSGVLGVKTTIAGFRGWEYLGGRFNLFSFELEGSRRTLGILRVVESGGYIINITGALLGMASVEVPLLEELRGDGEYYSEGEVLDLVMLKRPSNPGRESMPPGQKAVPKFIIYAAEGLQRINAGSWRLRIEGSVEKPLDFTYVALLELASDRGQFDFHCVTGWSVMGRLWEGISLKHLIHMARPNPGAKWAAFVSTGGYSTIVPLEDVMEDGNMVALLLDGKPLPKENGYPARILLPWLYGWKHAKWVERIILLDKYVDGYWEALSYHERGSAILEERFKVRNVEIAQEGRLLGKPRPLKH
;
A
#
# COMPACT_ATOMS: atom_id res chain seq x y z
N MET A 1 6.34 -9.59 -21.53
CA MET A 1 5.25 -9.61 -20.53
C MET A 1 5.49 -10.77 -19.56
N GLY A 2 5.04 -10.65 -18.32
CA GLY A 2 5.13 -11.69 -17.31
C GLY A 2 4.34 -11.34 -16.06
N CYS A 3 3.98 -12.35 -15.28
CA CYS A 3 3.25 -12.20 -14.02
C CYS A 3 4.01 -12.88 -12.89
N LEU A 4 3.92 -12.32 -11.69
CA LEU A 4 4.33 -12.96 -10.45
C LEU A 4 3.13 -13.08 -9.51
N VAL A 5 3.07 -14.16 -8.75
CA VAL A 5 2.12 -14.37 -7.66
C VAL A 5 2.90 -14.73 -6.41
N ARG A 6 2.56 -14.12 -5.27
CA ARG A 6 3.24 -14.40 -3.98
C ARG A 6 2.23 -14.61 -2.86
N LYS A 7 2.64 -15.37 -1.83
CA LYS A 7 1.86 -15.50 -0.60
C LYS A 7 2.22 -14.38 0.36
N SER A 8 1.21 -13.73 0.94
CA SER A 8 1.39 -12.69 1.96
C SER A 8 0.46 -12.95 3.15
N SER A 9 1.05 -13.36 4.28
CA SER A 9 0.34 -13.44 5.56
C SER A 9 -0.26 -12.09 6.00
N LEU A 10 0.39 -10.98 5.64
CA LEU A 10 -0.05 -9.63 6.00
C LEU A 10 -1.35 -9.23 5.29
N SER A 11 -1.54 -9.61 4.03
CA SER A 11 -2.78 -9.34 3.30
C SER A 11 -3.81 -10.47 3.47
N ALA A 12 -3.37 -11.68 3.82
CA ALA A 12 -4.26 -12.82 4.12
C ALA A 12 -5.21 -12.53 5.28
N MET A 13 -4.80 -11.75 6.28
CA MET A 13 -5.66 -11.36 7.42
C MET A 13 -6.92 -10.61 6.99
N LEU A 14 -6.88 -9.91 5.86
CA LEU A 14 -8.02 -9.19 5.27
C LEU A 14 -8.59 -9.90 4.03
N GLY A 15 -8.30 -11.19 3.85
CA GLY A 15 -8.88 -12.01 2.79
C GLY A 15 -8.23 -11.85 1.42
N LEU A 16 -7.03 -11.27 1.33
CA LEU A 16 -6.26 -11.09 0.09
C LEU A 16 -4.92 -11.85 0.12
N PRO A 17 -4.90 -13.19 0.32
CA PRO A 17 -3.68 -13.93 0.62
C PRO A 17 -2.64 -13.99 -0.50
N TYR A 18 -3.06 -13.84 -1.76
CA TYR A 18 -2.18 -13.99 -2.92
C TYR A 18 -2.24 -12.77 -3.84
N PRO A 19 -1.52 -11.68 -3.51
CA PRO A 19 -1.28 -10.61 -4.46
C PRO A 19 -0.50 -11.12 -5.67
N PHE A 20 -0.83 -10.56 -6.83
CA PHE A 20 -0.14 -10.80 -8.08
C PHE A 20 0.07 -9.49 -8.83
N GLU A 21 1.12 -9.43 -9.62
CA GLU A 21 1.42 -8.29 -10.47
C GLU A 21 1.94 -8.78 -11.81
N CYS A 22 1.53 -8.10 -12.87
CA CYS A 22 1.88 -8.40 -14.25
C CYS A 22 2.52 -7.19 -14.90
N THR A 23 3.56 -7.43 -15.67
CA THR A 23 4.12 -6.43 -16.58
C THR A 23 3.25 -6.36 -17.83
N THR A 24 3.39 -5.29 -18.59
CA THR A 24 2.79 -5.16 -19.93
C THR A 24 3.73 -4.38 -20.83
N ASP A 25 3.74 -4.75 -22.11
CA ASP A 25 4.36 -4.03 -23.21
C ASP A 25 3.38 -3.08 -23.91
N MET A 26 2.11 -3.04 -23.47
CA MET A 26 1.11 -2.17 -24.06
C MET A 26 1.43 -0.69 -23.79
N SER A 27 1.87 -0.04 -24.85
CA SER A 27 1.93 1.41 -25.00
C SER A 27 0.78 1.88 -25.89
N ASN A 28 0.25 3.09 -25.63
CA ASN A 28 -0.89 3.71 -26.33
C ASN A 28 -2.27 3.13 -26.03
N VAL A 29 -2.84 3.49 -24.88
CA VAL A 29 -4.25 3.31 -24.53
C VAL A 29 -5.06 4.46 -25.13
N GLU A 30 -5.92 4.15 -26.10
CA GLU A 30 -6.82 5.13 -26.71
C GLU A 30 -8.21 5.10 -26.07
N ASP A 31 -8.71 3.90 -25.78
CA ASP A 31 -10.04 3.71 -25.19
C ASP A 31 -10.10 2.52 -24.21
N TYR A 32 -11.30 2.27 -23.68
CA TYR A 32 -11.54 1.19 -22.72
C TYR A 32 -11.24 -0.22 -23.28
N ARG A 33 -11.36 -0.46 -24.57
CA ARG A 33 -11.10 -1.78 -25.17
C ARG A 33 -9.63 -2.16 -25.09
N ASP A 34 -8.73 -1.17 -25.14
CA ASP A 34 -7.30 -1.41 -24.93
C ASP A 34 -7.04 -1.85 -23.48
N VAL A 35 -7.72 -1.21 -22.52
CA VAL A 35 -7.65 -1.59 -21.09
C VAL A 35 -8.19 -3.01 -20.89
N GLU A 36 -9.32 -3.34 -21.50
CA GLU A 36 -9.92 -4.67 -21.42
C GLU A 36 -9.02 -5.74 -22.07
N LYS A 37 -8.42 -5.43 -23.23
CA LYS A 37 -7.45 -6.30 -23.90
C LYS A 37 -6.26 -6.60 -22.99
N ALA A 38 -5.67 -5.58 -22.36
CA ALA A 38 -4.56 -5.76 -21.43
C ALA A 38 -4.94 -6.61 -20.22
N ALA A 39 -6.13 -6.39 -19.66
CA ALA A 39 -6.66 -7.20 -18.56
C ALA A 39 -6.80 -8.68 -18.97
N ARG A 40 -7.28 -8.94 -20.18
CA ARG A 40 -7.41 -10.29 -20.74
C ARG A 40 -6.06 -10.94 -20.98
N GLU A 41 -5.09 -10.23 -21.55
CA GLU A 41 -3.73 -10.73 -21.73
C GLU A 41 -3.07 -11.06 -20.39
N ALA A 42 -3.17 -10.19 -19.40
CA ALA A 42 -2.67 -10.46 -18.05
C ALA A 42 -3.34 -11.69 -17.41
N SER A 43 -4.64 -11.93 -17.64
CA SER A 43 -5.30 -13.16 -17.17
C SER A 43 -4.75 -14.43 -17.84
N ILE A 44 -4.25 -14.35 -19.07
CA ILE A 44 -3.64 -15.51 -19.74
C ILE A 44 -2.32 -15.87 -19.05
N TYR A 45 -1.44 -14.90 -18.81
CA TYR A 45 -0.19 -15.12 -18.07
C TYR A 45 -0.47 -15.56 -16.63
N LEU A 46 -1.46 -14.96 -15.96
CA LEU A 46 -1.87 -15.41 -14.63
C LEU A 46 -2.35 -16.87 -14.65
N SER A 47 -3.01 -17.30 -15.72
CA SER A 47 -3.45 -18.70 -15.85
C SER A 47 -2.27 -19.68 -15.90
N GLY A 48 -1.19 -19.31 -16.59
CA GLY A 48 0.01 -20.14 -16.65
C GLY A 48 0.77 -20.13 -15.32
N VAL A 49 0.88 -18.98 -14.64
CA VAL A 49 1.43 -18.91 -13.27
C VAL A 49 0.62 -19.78 -12.31
N LEU A 50 -0.71 -19.78 -12.39
CA LEU A 50 -1.56 -20.53 -11.46
C LEU A 50 -1.76 -22.01 -11.85
N GLY A 51 -1.42 -22.39 -13.08
CA GLY A 51 -1.73 -23.72 -13.62
C GLY A 51 -3.24 -24.00 -13.78
N VAL A 52 -4.09 -22.97 -13.73
CA VAL A 52 -5.53 -23.08 -13.90
C VAL A 52 -6.02 -21.97 -14.82
N LYS A 53 -7.06 -22.25 -15.62
CA LYS A 53 -7.65 -21.24 -16.51
C LYS A 53 -8.29 -20.13 -15.67
N THR A 54 -7.82 -18.91 -15.89
CA THR A 54 -8.42 -17.67 -15.35
C THR A 54 -8.92 -16.80 -16.49
N THR A 55 -10.03 -16.11 -16.26
CA THR A 55 -10.65 -15.20 -17.24
C THR A 55 -11.24 -13.98 -16.55
N ILE A 56 -11.36 -12.88 -17.29
CA ILE A 56 -12.12 -11.71 -16.87
C ILE A 56 -13.62 -12.03 -16.97
N ALA A 57 -14.29 -12.05 -15.81
CA ALA A 57 -15.72 -12.30 -15.67
C ALA A 57 -16.58 -11.07 -15.96
N GLY A 58 -16.09 -9.90 -15.54
CA GLY A 58 -16.83 -8.67 -15.68
C GLY A 58 -16.04 -7.45 -15.20
N PHE A 59 -16.47 -6.30 -15.70
CA PHE A 59 -15.98 -5.00 -15.26
C PHE A 59 -16.71 -4.57 -13.98
N ARG A 60 -15.95 -4.26 -12.93
CA ARG A 60 -16.51 -3.85 -11.63
C ARG A 60 -16.65 -2.34 -11.49
N GLY A 61 -15.79 -1.57 -12.14
CA GLY A 61 -15.84 -0.12 -12.08
C GLY A 61 -14.53 0.56 -12.45
N TRP A 62 -14.61 1.89 -12.57
CA TRP A 62 -13.52 2.78 -12.89
C TRP A 62 -13.47 3.94 -11.91
N GLU A 63 -12.26 4.29 -11.48
CA GLU A 63 -11.99 5.42 -10.59
C GLU A 63 -10.96 6.35 -11.22
N TYR A 64 -11.22 7.66 -11.21
CA TYR A 64 -10.25 8.68 -11.60
C TYR A 64 -9.61 9.32 -10.37
N LEU A 65 -8.33 9.01 -10.13
CA LEU A 65 -7.64 9.30 -8.88
C LEU A 65 -6.52 10.31 -9.08
N GLY A 66 -6.42 11.27 -8.16
CA GLY A 66 -5.40 12.32 -8.17
C GLY A 66 -5.43 13.25 -9.38
N GLY A 67 -6.48 13.18 -10.21
CA GLY A 67 -6.55 13.92 -11.47
C GLY A 67 -5.54 13.44 -12.52
N ARG A 68 -4.98 12.23 -12.36
CA ARG A 68 -3.95 11.67 -13.23
C ARG A 68 -3.94 10.16 -13.42
N PHE A 69 -4.82 9.41 -12.78
CA PHE A 69 -4.77 7.96 -12.89
C PHE A 69 -6.16 7.41 -13.08
N ASN A 70 -6.31 6.56 -14.08
CA ASN A 70 -7.51 5.77 -14.27
C ASN A 70 -7.27 4.37 -13.70
N LEU A 71 -8.01 4.00 -12.66
CA LEU A 71 -7.97 2.69 -12.05
C LEU A 71 -9.20 1.90 -12.49
N PHE A 72 -8.99 0.88 -13.31
CA PHE A 72 -10.04 -0.03 -13.77
C PHE A 72 -10.00 -1.30 -12.96
N SER A 73 -11.16 -1.75 -12.46
CA SER A 73 -11.27 -2.98 -11.67
C SER A 73 -12.10 -4.01 -12.42
N PHE A 74 -11.60 -5.23 -12.46
CA PHE A 74 -12.20 -6.39 -13.11
C PHE A 74 -12.33 -7.53 -12.11
N GLU A 75 -13.40 -8.31 -12.27
CA GLU A 75 -13.56 -9.57 -11.56
C GLU A 75 -12.85 -10.69 -12.31
N LEU A 76 -12.01 -11.43 -11.61
CA LEU A 76 -11.39 -12.64 -12.13
C LEU A 76 -12.23 -13.85 -11.77
N GLU A 77 -12.51 -14.70 -12.75
CA GLU A 77 -13.15 -15.99 -12.57
C GLU A 77 -12.23 -17.13 -12.99
N GLY A 78 -12.38 -18.24 -12.29
CA GLY A 78 -11.87 -19.55 -12.69
C GLY A 78 -13.01 -20.41 -13.21
N SER A 79 -12.77 -21.70 -13.40
CA SER A 79 -13.76 -22.59 -14.04
C SER A 79 -15.12 -22.72 -13.31
N ARG A 80 -15.22 -22.33 -12.03
CA ARG A 80 -16.44 -22.54 -11.21
C ARG A 80 -16.79 -21.41 -10.22
N ARG A 81 -16.03 -20.31 -10.17
CA ARG A 81 -16.22 -19.20 -9.18
C ARG A 81 -15.32 -18.01 -9.45
N THR A 82 -15.64 -16.88 -8.81
CA THR A 82 -14.75 -15.73 -8.64
C THR A 82 -13.46 -16.13 -7.91
N LEU A 83 -12.31 -15.80 -8.49
CA LEU A 83 -10.97 -16.01 -7.94
C LEU A 83 -10.44 -14.78 -7.22
N GLY A 84 -10.79 -13.59 -7.69
CA GLY A 84 -10.18 -12.38 -7.18
C GLY A 84 -10.53 -11.14 -7.98
N ILE A 85 -9.71 -10.12 -7.79
CA ILE A 85 -9.85 -8.84 -8.48
C ILE A 85 -8.56 -8.57 -9.24
N LEU A 86 -8.68 -8.19 -10.51
CA LEU A 86 -7.60 -7.65 -11.32
C LEU A 86 -7.84 -6.16 -11.52
N ARG A 87 -6.78 -5.37 -11.41
CA ARG A 87 -6.79 -3.93 -11.56
C ARG A 87 -5.79 -3.51 -12.62
N VAL A 88 -6.25 -2.69 -13.56
CA VAL A 88 -5.41 -2.04 -14.56
C VAL A 88 -5.32 -0.57 -14.23
N VAL A 89 -4.11 -0.05 -14.14
CA VAL A 89 -3.84 1.37 -13.91
C VAL A 89 -3.34 1.99 -15.20
N GLU A 90 -4.02 3.03 -15.65
CA GLU A 90 -3.65 3.83 -16.81
C GLU A 90 -3.31 5.27 -16.40
N SER A 91 -2.30 5.83 -17.06
CA SER A 91 -1.95 7.24 -16.96
C SER A 91 -1.36 7.75 -18.27
N GLY A 92 -1.90 8.85 -18.80
CA GLY A 92 -1.31 9.58 -19.91
C GLY A 92 -1.33 8.85 -21.26
N GLY A 93 -2.23 7.89 -21.45
CA GLY A 93 -2.29 7.00 -22.60
C GLY A 93 -1.46 5.73 -22.44
N TYR A 94 -1.09 5.33 -21.22
CA TYR A 94 -0.26 4.15 -20.99
C TYR A 94 -0.78 3.33 -19.82
N ILE A 95 -0.76 2.01 -19.98
CA ILE A 95 -0.96 1.10 -18.85
C ILE A 95 0.32 1.08 -18.05
N ILE A 96 0.27 1.61 -16.83
CA ILE A 96 1.44 1.69 -15.97
C ILE A 96 1.57 0.45 -15.10
N ASN A 97 0.47 -0.25 -14.82
CA ASN A 97 0.48 -1.44 -13.96
C ASN A 97 -0.77 -2.29 -14.16
N ILE A 98 -0.58 -3.61 -14.06
CA ILE A 98 -1.65 -4.58 -13.89
C ILE A 98 -1.37 -5.37 -12.61
N THR A 99 -2.21 -5.25 -11.60
CA THR A 99 -2.03 -5.91 -10.28
C THR A 99 -3.37 -6.45 -9.83
N GLY A 100 -3.37 -7.45 -8.97
CA GLY A 100 -4.58 -7.88 -8.32
C GLY A 100 -4.31 -8.74 -7.12
N ALA A 101 -5.38 -9.26 -6.55
CA ALA A 101 -5.31 -10.17 -5.43
C ALA A 101 -6.36 -11.27 -5.59
N LEU A 102 -5.95 -12.49 -5.30
CA LEU A 102 -6.85 -13.63 -5.19
C LEU A 102 -7.47 -13.62 -3.78
N LEU A 103 -8.77 -13.92 -3.71
CA LEU A 103 -9.54 -13.88 -2.46
C LEU A 103 -9.43 -15.21 -1.68
N GLY A 104 -9.61 -15.12 -0.36
CA GLY A 104 -9.49 -16.22 0.60
C GLY A 104 -10.16 -17.54 0.20
N MET A 105 -9.37 -18.61 0.26
CA MET A 105 -9.60 -19.96 -0.27
C MET A 105 -10.41 -20.87 0.64
N ALA A 106 -11.71 -20.64 0.82
CA ALA A 106 -12.56 -21.72 1.31
C ALA A 106 -12.86 -22.75 0.20
N SER A 107 -12.45 -22.50 -1.04
CA SER A 107 -12.91 -23.34 -2.13
C SER A 107 -11.99 -23.47 -3.35
N VAL A 108 -11.03 -22.57 -3.62
CA VAL A 108 -10.21 -22.62 -4.85
C VAL A 108 -9.18 -23.76 -4.87
N GLU A 109 -9.48 -24.85 -5.59
CA GLU A 109 -8.51 -25.87 -6.00
C GLU A 109 -7.53 -25.24 -7.02
N VAL A 110 -6.48 -24.56 -6.55
CA VAL A 110 -5.31 -24.24 -7.37
C VAL A 110 -4.12 -24.99 -6.77
N PRO A 111 -3.71 -26.13 -7.37
CA PRO A 111 -2.65 -26.98 -6.81
C PRO A 111 -1.36 -26.20 -6.46
N LEU A 112 -0.98 -25.22 -7.29
CA LEU A 112 0.25 -24.47 -7.11
C LEU A 112 0.22 -23.47 -5.94
N LEU A 113 -0.97 -22.93 -5.58
CA LEU A 113 -1.04 -21.92 -4.52
C LEU A 113 -0.93 -22.53 -3.11
N GLU A 114 -1.33 -23.79 -2.94
CA GLU A 114 -1.07 -24.53 -1.69
C GLU A 114 0.42 -24.84 -1.52
N GLU A 115 1.15 -24.94 -2.63
CA GLU A 115 2.60 -25.18 -2.65
C GLU A 115 3.44 -23.93 -2.39
N LEU A 116 2.87 -22.71 -2.44
CA LEU A 116 3.53 -21.49 -1.96
C LEU A 116 3.84 -21.64 -0.45
N ARG A 117 5.06 -22.10 -0.15
CA ARG A 117 5.56 -22.30 1.21
C ARG A 117 6.15 -20.99 1.72
N GLY A 118 5.94 -20.68 3.00
CA GLY A 118 6.48 -19.46 3.61
C GLY A 118 5.89 -18.15 3.07
N ASP A 119 6.10 -17.07 3.81
CA ASP A 119 5.76 -15.72 3.35
C ASP A 119 6.87 -15.17 2.46
N GLY A 120 6.50 -14.58 1.32
CA GLY A 120 7.45 -13.98 0.38
C GLY A 120 8.06 -14.92 -0.66
N GLU A 121 7.73 -16.22 -0.67
CA GLU A 121 7.95 -17.07 -1.84
C GLU A 121 6.97 -16.69 -2.96
N TYR A 122 7.44 -16.77 -4.20
CA TYR A 122 6.68 -16.37 -5.38
C TYR A 122 6.85 -17.37 -6.52
N TYR A 123 5.80 -17.48 -7.34
CA TYR A 123 5.84 -18.10 -8.66
C TYR A 123 5.76 -17.01 -9.71
N SER A 124 6.44 -17.22 -10.84
CA SER A 124 6.44 -16.26 -11.93
C SER A 124 6.45 -16.95 -13.29
N GLU A 125 5.87 -16.29 -14.27
CA GLU A 125 5.92 -16.67 -15.67
C GLU A 125 6.27 -15.44 -16.51
N GLY A 126 7.19 -15.58 -17.46
CA GLY A 126 7.66 -14.48 -18.29
C GLY A 126 8.59 -13.50 -17.54
N GLU A 127 8.70 -12.29 -18.08
CA GLU A 127 9.57 -11.24 -17.53
C GLU A 127 8.83 -10.38 -16.51
N VAL A 128 9.41 -10.28 -15.32
CA VAL A 128 8.87 -9.54 -14.18
C VAL A 128 9.82 -8.41 -13.82
N LEU A 129 9.27 -7.21 -13.60
CA LEU A 129 10.04 -6.04 -13.21
C LEU A 129 10.22 -5.95 -11.70
N ASP A 130 11.40 -5.48 -11.28
CA ASP A 130 11.69 -5.12 -9.90
C ASP A 130 10.84 -3.91 -9.43
N LEU A 131 10.91 -3.65 -8.11
CA LEU A 131 10.26 -2.48 -7.52
C LEU A 131 10.84 -1.19 -8.12
N VAL A 132 9.95 -0.33 -8.62
CA VAL A 132 10.31 0.98 -9.14
C VAL A 132 10.02 2.02 -8.06
N MET A 133 11.06 2.73 -7.60
CA MET A 133 10.92 3.87 -6.71
C MET A 133 11.63 5.08 -7.30
N LEU A 134 10.92 6.21 -7.38
CA LEU A 134 11.51 7.42 -7.92
C LEU A 134 12.59 7.99 -6.98
N LYS A 135 13.61 8.64 -7.54
CA LYS A 135 14.60 9.33 -6.71
C LYS A 135 13.92 10.48 -5.96
N ARG A 136 14.17 10.56 -4.65
CA ARG A 136 13.68 11.67 -3.83
C ARG A 136 14.31 12.98 -4.28
N PRO A 137 13.56 14.10 -4.30
CA PRO A 137 14.15 15.41 -4.49
C PRO A 137 15.07 15.72 -3.30
N SER A 138 16.20 16.37 -3.54
CA SER A 138 17.15 16.78 -2.49
C SER A 138 16.58 17.83 -1.53
N ASN A 139 15.49 18.49 -1.91
CA ASN A 139 14.74 19.43 -1.08
C ASN A 139 13.24 19.27 -1.39
N PRO A 140 12.56 18.25 -0.84
CA PRO A 140 11.13 18.09 -1.03
C PRO A 140 10.50 19.25 -0.27
N GLY A 141 10.07 20.29 -0.98
CA GLY A 141 9.51 21.50 -0.38
C GLY A 141 8.42 21.13 0.62
N ARG A 142 8.76 21.16 1.91
CA ARG A 142 7.89 20.71 3.00
C ARG A 142 6.61 21.55 3.13
N GLU A 143 6.54 22.65 2.38
CA GLU A 143 5.51 23.67 2.41
C GLU A 143 4.61 23.69 1.17
N SER A 144 4.88 22.87 0.14
CA SER A 144 4.05 22.85 -1.07
C SER A 144 3.02 21.72 -1.04
N MET A 145 1.76 22.06 -1.31
CA MET A 145 0.69 21.08 -1.52
C MET A 145 1.11 20.06 -2.59
N PRO A 146 1.06 18.74 -2.30
CA PRO A 146 1.44 17.74 -3.29
C PRO A 146 0.55 17.78 -4.53
N PRO A 147 1.04 17.38 -5.71
CA PRO A 147 0.26 17.42 -6.94
C PRO A 147 -1.02 16.58 -6.85
N GLY A 148 -2.09 17.08 -7.47
CA GLY A 148 -3.40 16.42 -7.47
C GLY A 148 -4.12 16.44 -6.12
N GLN A 149 -3.71 17.31 -5.20
CA GLN A 149 -4.34 17.47 -3.89
C GLN A 149 -5.15 18.75 -3.76
N LYS A 150 -6.21 18.69 -2.96
CA LYS A 150 -7.01 19.84 -2.53
C LYS A 150 -7.12 19.88 -1.01
N ALA A 151 -6.89 21.04 -0.40
CA ALA A 151 -7.08 21.20 1.04
C ALA A 151 -8.56 20.99 1.42
N VAL A 152 -8.79 20.22 2.48
CA VAL A 152 -10.11 20.01 3.10
C VAL A 152 -10.03 20.32 4.60
N PRO A 153 -11.12 20.82 5.22
CA PRO A 153 -11.07 21.31 6.59
C PRO A 153 -11.03 20.20 7.65
N LYS A 154 -11.39 18.96 7.29
CA LYS A 154 -11.45 17.82 8.20
C LYS A 154 -11.10 16.52 7.49
N PHE A 155 -10.64 15.54 8.28
CA PHE A 155 -10.38 14.20 7.79
C PHE A 155 -11.63 13.55 7.21
N ILE A 156 -11.50 12.98 6.02
CA ILE A 156 -12.47 12.03 5.48
C ILE A 156 -12.04 10.65 5.96
N ILE A 157 -12.96 9.92 6.59
CA ILE A 157 -12.65 8.68 7.29
C ILE A 157 -12.77 7.49 6.33
N TYR A 158 -11.64 6.81 6.13
CA TYR A 158 -11.58 5.50 5.48
C TYR A 158 -11.12 4.46 6.49
N ALA A 159 -11.68 3.25 6.41
CA ALA A 159 -11.27 2.12 7.24
C ALA A 159 -11.49 0.81 6.48
N ALA A 160 -10.43 0.28 5.87
CA ALA A 160 -10.50 -0.96 5.08
C ALA A 160 -10.98 -2.16 5.92
N GLU A 161 -10.55 -2.21 7.18
CA GLU A 161 -10.95 -3.22 8.18
C GLU A 161 -12.23 -2.86 8.95
N GLY A 162 -12.93 -1.78 8.57
CA GLY A 162 -14.01 -1.20 9.37
C GLY A 162 -13.52 -0.44 10.61
N LEU A 163 -14.43 0.26 11.31
CA LEU A 163 -14.08 1.02 12.52
C LEU A 163 -13.81 0.08 13.70
N GLN A 164 -12.63 0.21 14.30
CA GLN A 164 -12.25 -0.56 15.47
C GLN A 164 -12.67 0.11 16.78
N ARG A 165 -13.02 -0.71 17.78
CA ARG A 165 -13.27 -0.27 19.16
C ARG A 165 -12.24 -0.88 20.08
N ILE A 166 -11.13 -0.18 20.26
CA ILE A 166 -9.99 -0.65 21.03
C ILE A 166 -10.13 -0.23 22.51
N ASN A 167 -9.94 -1.19 23.42
CA ASN A 167 -9.71 -0.89 24.83
C ASN A 167 -8.22 -0.58 25.05
N ALA A 168 -7.89 0.68 25.31
CA ALA A 168 -6.51 1.12 25.48
C ALA A 168 -5.79 0.47 26.68
N GLY A 169 -6.52 0.00 27.70
CA GLY A 169 -5.94 -0.64 28.87
C GLY A 169 -5.35 -2.03 28.60
N SER A 170 -5.87 -2.73 27.57
CA SER A 170 -5.36 -4.04 27.14
C SER A 170 -4.55 -3.98 25.84
N TRP A 171 -4.62 -2.86 25.11
CA TRP A 171 -3.89 -2.68 23.86
C TRP A 171 -2.37 -2.53 24.11
N ARG A 172 -1.60 -3.01 23.13
CA ARG A 172 -0.14 -3.02 23.14
C ARG A 172 0.40 -2.64 21.78
N LEU A 173 1.53 -1.94 21.75
CA LEU A 173 2.35 -1.78 20.56
C LEU A 173 3.59 -2.64 20.67
N ARG A 174 3.76 -3.56 19.73
CA ARG A 174 4.94 -4.43 19.64
C ARG A 174 5.85 -3.99 18.50
N ILE A 175 7.16 -4.03 18.74
CA ILE A 175 8.19 -3.85 17.72
C ILE A 175 9.00 -5.15 17.66
N GLU A 176 9.00 -5.79 16.49
CA GLU A 176 9.50 -7.15 16.33
C GLU A 176 10.03 -7.40 14.91
N GLY A 177 10.28 -8.67 14.55
CA GLY A 177 10.85 -9.06 13.27
C GLY A 177 12.37 -9.00 13.30
N SER A 178 12.97 -8.34 12.31
CA SER A 178 14.42 -8.22 12.13
C SER A 178 15.05 -7.20 13.10
N VAL A 179 14.96 -7.48 14.40
CA VAL A 179 15.45 -6.67 15.51
C VAL A 179 16.20 -7.55 16.53
N GLU A 180 17.22 -7.01 17.18
CA GLU A 180 17.92 -7.69 18.28
C GLU A 180 17.15 -7.60 19.60
N LYS A 181 16.39 -6.52 19.80
CA LYS A 181 15.65 -6.24 21.04
C LYS A 181 14.18 -5.98 20.72
N PRO A 182 13.33 -7.02 20.66
CA PRO A 182 11.89 -6.84 20.56
C PRO A 182 11.36 -5.98 21.72
N LEU A 183 10.37 -5.13 21.43
CA LEU A 183 9.77 -4.21 22.39
C LEU A 183 8.25 -4.44 22.46
N ASP A 184 7.68 -4.25 23.64
CA ASP A 184 6.24 -4.31 23.92
C ASP A 184 5.88 -3.17 24.85
N PHE A 185 5.08 -2.22 24.35
CA PHE A 185 4.66 -1.04 25.08
C PHE A 185 3.17 -1.08 25.38
N THR A 186 2.82 -0.76 26.64
CA THR A 186 1.44 -0.39 26.99
C THR A 186 1.13 1.01 26.48
N TYR A 187 -0.16 1.34 26.37
CA TYR A 187 -0.57 2.70 26.02
C TYR A 187 -0.04 3.76 27.01
N VAL A 188 -0.04 3.45 28.31
CA VAL A 188 0.47 4.35 29.35
C VAL A 188 1.98 4.60 29.17
N ALA A 189 2.76 3.54 28.93
CA ALA A 189 4.19 3.70 28.68
C ALA A 189 4.48 4.56 27.44
N LEU A 190 3.68 4.42 26.38
CA LEU A 190 3.80 5.29 25.21
C LEU A 190 3.45 6.74 25.52
N LEU A 191 2.42 7.01 26.32
CA LEU A 191 2.09 8.38 26.75
C LEU A 191 3.22 9.02 27.57
N GLU A 192 3.89 8.25 28.43
CA GLU A 192 5.04 8.72 29.21
C GLU A 192 6.27 8.99 28.34
N LEU A 193 6.45 8.23 27.25
CA LEU A 193 7.52 8.41 26.27
C LEU A 193 7.21 9.49 25.22
N ALA A 194 5.96 9.94 25.11
CA ALA A 194 5.53 10.88 24.07
C ALA A 194 6.08 12.29 24.31
N SER A 195 7.26 12.56 23.74
CA SER A 195 7.92 13.87 23.79
C SER A 195 7.95 14.59 22.44
N ASP A 196 7.64 13.89 21.35
CA ASP A 196 7.72 14.43 20.00
C ASP A 196 6.40 15.11 19.60
N ARG A 197 6.51 16.33 19.08
CA ARG A 197 5.37 17.11 18.61
C ARG A 197 5.71 17.91 17.36
N GLY A 198 4.76 18.08 16.46
CA GLY A 198 4.95 18.91 15.27
C GLY A 198 3.67 19.17 14.49
N GLN A 199 3.69 20.23 13.69
CA GLN A 199 2.62 20.50 12.74
C GLN A 199 2.93 19.77 11.43
N PHE A 200 2.04 18.85 11.04
CA PHE A 200 2.21 18.05 9.84
C PHE A 200 0.93 17.94 9.05
N ASP A 201 1.08 17.88 7.74
CA ASP A 201 -0.01 17.65 6.81
C ASP A 201 -0.33 16.16 6.71
N PHE A 202 -1.54 15.87 6.23
CA PHE A 202 -1.99 14.54 5.86
C PHE A 202 -2.52 14.56 4.43
N HIS A 203 -2.01 13.68 3.58
CA HIS A 203 -2.36 13.65 2.16
C HIS A 203 -3.06 12.34 1.80
N CYS A 204 -4.29 12.40 1.32
CA CYS A 204 -5.00 11.21 0.86
C CYS A 204 -4.73 10.94 -0.62
N VAL A 205 -4.56 9.66 -0.95
CA VAL A 205 -4.42 9.17 -2.32
C VAL A 205 -5.62 9.44 -3.22
N THR A 206 -6.78 9.78 -2.65
CA THR A 206 -7.96 10.15 -3.44
C THR A 206 -8.00 11.65 -3.81
N GLY A 207 -6.99 12.43 -3.42
CA GLY A 207 -6.80 13.81 -3.92
C GLY A 207 -7.26 14.93 -2.96
N TRP A 208 -7.38 14.63 -1.67
CA TRP A 208 -7.59 15.64 -0.63
C TRP A 208 -6.49 15.63 0.43
N SER A 209 -6.25 16.77 1.07
CA SER A 209 -5.25 16.93 2.13
C SER A 209 -5.80 17.72 3.31
N VAL A 210 -5.41 17.36 4.53
CA VAL A 210 -5.67 18.14 5.75
C VAL A 210 -4.35 18.77 6.18
N MET A 211 -4.34 20.09 6.32
CA MET A 211 -3.10 20.85 6.50
C MET A 211 -2.86 21.23 7.96
N GLY A 212 -1.59 21.33 8.35
CA GLY A 212 -1.11 21.98 9.57
C GLY A 212 -1.69 21.44 10.87
N ARG A 213 -1.96 20.14 10.97
CA ARG A 213 -2.48 19.55 12.21
C ARG A 213 -1.36 19.36 13.21
N LEU A 214 -1.63 19.64 14.48
CA LEU A 214 -0.67 19.37 15.54
C LEU A 214 -0.75 17.89 15.92
N TRP A 215 0.35 17.17 15.72
CA TRP A 215 0.48 15.77 16.10
C TRP A 215 1.46 15.64 17.26
N GLU A 216 1.17 14.74 18.19
CA GLU A 216 2.06 14.42 19.30
C GLU A 216 2.12 12.91 19.52
N GLY A 217 3.31 12.41 19.85
CA GLY A 217 3.58 10.99 19.93
C GLY A 217 5.06 10.69 20.18
N ILE A 218 5.52 9.55 19.65
CA ILE A 218 6.91 9.11 19.75
C ILE A 218 7.50 8.95 18.35
N SER A 219 8.67 9.53 18.12
CA SER A 219 9.42 9.39 16.88
C SER A 219 9.61 7.92 16.51
N LEU A 220 9.25 7.55 15.27
CA LEU A 220 9.49 6.21 14.74
C LEU A 220 10.99 5.90 14.73
N LYS A 221 11.81 6.85 14.32
CA LYS A 221 13.28 6.75 14.36
C LYS A 221 13.80 6.39 15.74
N HIS A 222 13.27 7.03 16.79
CA HIS A 222 13.62 6.72 18.18
C HIS A 222 13.24 5.28 18.54
N LEU A 223 11.98 4.91 18.31
CA LEU A 223 11.46 3.58 18.65
C LEU A 223 12.22 2.45 17.92
N ILE A 224 12.52 2.65 16.63
CA ILE A 224 13.31 1.70 15.83
C ILE A 224 14.71 1.55 16.41
N HIS A 225 15.41 2.65 16.74
CA HIS A 225 16.74 2.57 17.36
C HIS A 225 16.71 1.84 18.72
N MET A 226 15.68 2.05 19.54
CA MET A 226 15.53 1.31 20.80
C MET A 226 15.43 -0.21 20.58
N ALA A 227 14.80 -0.62 19.47
CA ALA A 227 14.62 -2.03 19.12
C ALA A 227 15.89 -2.69 18.54
N ARG A 228 16.93 -1.89 18.20
CA ARG A 228 18.20 -2.35 17.60
C ARG A 228 17.96 -3.17 16.32
N PRO A 229 17.64 -2.52 15.18
CA PRO A 229 17.37 -3.22 13.93
C PRO A 229 18.60 -4.00 13.48
N ASN A 230 18.39 -5.23 12.98
CA ASN A 230 19.48 -6.00 12.38
C ASN A 230 19.99 -5.29 11.10
N PRO A 231 21.26 -5.47 10.69
CA PRO A 231 21.80 -4.84 9.48
C PRO A 231 21.05 -5.12 8.18
N GLY A 232 20.34 -6.25 8.11
CA GLY A 232 19.53 -6.64 6.95
C GLY A 232 18.13 -6.04 6.90
N ALA A 233 17.66 -5.35 7.96
CA ALA A 233 16.34 -4.74 7.98
C ALA A 233 16.25 -3.59 6.96
N LYS A 234 15.33 -3.71 6.01
CA LYS A 234 15.13 -2.73 4.91
C LYS A 234 13.73 -2.14 4.88
N TRP A 235 12.78 -2.74 5.59
CA TRP A 235 11.38 -2.34 5.56
C TRP A 235 10.77 -2.39 6.96
N ALA A 236 9.74 -1.60 7.19
CA ALA A 236 8.85 -1.74 8.33
C ALA A 236 7.43 -2.03 7.83
N ALA A 237 6.84 -3.12 8.31
CA ALA A 237 5.42 -3.38 8.18
C ALA A 237 4.69 -2.82 9.40
N PHE A 238 3.71 -1.98 9.17
CA PHE A 238 2.79 -1.49 10.19
C PHE A 238 1.50 -2.29 10.11
N VAL A 239 1.14 -2.97 11.21
CA VAL A 239 -0.03 -3.85 11.26
C VAL A 239 -1.00 -3.35 12.31
N SER A 240 -2.25 -3.17 11.88
CA SER A 240 -3.40 -2.77 12.68
C SER A 240 -4.07 -3.95 13.36
N THR A 241 -4.83 -3.69 14.43
CA THR A 241 -5.53 -4.73 15.18
C THR A 241 -6.56 -5.53 14.36
N GLY A 242 -7.19 -4.94 13.35
CA GLY A 242 -8.11 -5.66 12.45
C GLY A 242 -7.41 -6.33 11.26
N GLY A 243 -6.08 -6.37 11.23
CA GLY A 243 -5.29 -7.04 10.19
C GLY A 243 -4.88 -6.14 9.02
N TYR A 244 -5.28 -4.87 8.99
CA TYR A 244 -4.75 -3.93 7.99
C TYR A 244 -3.23 -3.83 8.10
N SER A 245 -2.55 -3.86 6.96
CA SER A 245 -1.10 -3.81 6.89
C SER A 245 -0.64 -2.88 5.79
N THR A 246 0.50 -2.24 6.01
CA THR A 246 1.20 -1.43 5.00
C THR A 246 2.69 -1.46 5.26
N ILE A 247 3.48 -1.45 4.19
CA ILE A 247 4.94 -1.61 4.24
C ILE A 247 5.60 -0.33 3.73
N VAL A 248 6.64 0.11 4.43
CA VAL A 248 7.38 1.33 4.12
C VAL A 248 8.88 1.05 4.16
N PRO A 249 9.69 1.57 3.22
CA PRO A 249 11.14 1.46 3.31
C PRO A 249 11.63 2.00 4.65
N LEU A 250 12.58 1.29 5.28
CA LEU A 250 13.08 1.68 6.59
C LEU A 250 13.73 3.07 6.53
N GLU A 251 14.39 3.42 5.41
CA GLU A 251 14.93 4.75 5.18
C GLU A 251 13.88 5.86 5.24
N ASP A 252 12.68 5.64 4.67
CA ASP A 252 11.55 6.57 4.74
C ASP A 252 11.03 6.66 6.18
N VAL A 253 10.96 5.54 6.92
CA VAL A 253 10.49 5.51 8.31
C VAL A 253 11.40 6.30 9.24
N MET A 254 12.72 6.25 9.01
CA MET A 254 13.75 6.88 9.84
C MET A 254 13.86 8.40 9.65
N GLU A 255 13.02 9.01 8.80
CA GLU A 255 12.96 10.45 8.63
C GLU A 255 12.37 11.18 9.84
N ASP A 256 12.83 12.41 10.03
CA ASP A 256 12.34 13.26 11.12
C ASP A 256 10.89 13.71 10.85
N GLY A 257 10.10 13.78 11.92
CA GLY A 257 8.66 14.09 11.87
C GLY A 257 7.75 12.87 11.74
N ASN A 258 8.29 11.71 11.43
CA ASN A 258 7.54 10.46 11.47
C ASN A 258 7.38 9.95 12.90
N MET A 259 6.18 9.53 13.27
CA MET A 259 5.87 9.12 14.64
C MET A 259 4.77 8.06 14.74
N VAL A 260 4.77 7.35 15.86
CA VAL A 260 3.55 6.76 16.41
C VAL A 260 2.79 7.90 17.10
N ALA A 261 1.78 8.43 16.43
CA ALA A 261 0.95 9.51 16.96
C ALA A 261 -0.07 8.96 17.97
N LEU A 262 -0.23 9.66 19.08
CA LEU A 262 -1.18 9.35 20.16
C LEU A 262 -2.20 10.48 20.36
N LEU A 263 -1.80 11.72 20.07
CA LEU A 263 -2.64 12.90 20.17
C LEU A 263 -2.72 13.63 18.82
N LEU A 264 -3.85 14.29 18.64
CA LEU A 264 -4.17 15.17 17.52
C LEU A 264 -4.81 16.44 18.11
N ASP A 265 -4.14 17.56 17.88
CA ASP A 265 -4.52 18.90 18.35
C ASP A 265 -4.76 18.98 19.86
N GLY A 266 -3.78 18.48 20.62
CA GLY A 266 -3.77 18.51 22.09
C GLY A 266 -4.76 17.56 22.76
N LYS A 267 -5.43 16.69 21.99
CA LYS A 267 -6.38 15.69 22.51
C LYS A 267 -5.97 14.29 22.08
N PRO A 268 -6.33 13.24 22.84
CA PRO A 268 -6.20 11.88 22.34
C PRO A 268 -6.84 11.73 20.97
N LEU A 269 -6.26 10.89 20.10
CA LEU A 269 -6.80 10.64 18.78
C LEU A 269 -8.31 10.34 18.84
N PRO A 270 -9.13 10.86 17.91
CA PRO A 270 -10.49 10.37 17.70
C PRO A 270 -10.47 8.87 17.36
N LYS A 271 -11.51 8.13 17.76
CA LYS A 271 -11.59 6.67 17.55
C LYS A 271 -11.47 6.29 16.08
N GLU A 272 -12.16 7.03 15.23
CA GLU A 272 -12.18 6.89 13.77
C GLU A 272 -10.84 7.27 13.10
N ASN A 273 -10.00 8.03 13.82
CA ASN A 273 -8.66 8.43 13.39
C ASN A 273 -7.55 7.51 13.96
N GLY A 274 -7.91 6.45 14.68
CA GLY A 274 -6.97 5.41 15.08
C GLY A 274 -6.65 5.32 16.56
N TYR A 275 -7.44 5.93 17.46
CA TYR A 275 -7.23 5.72 18.91
C TYR A 275 -7.09 4.23 19.27
N PRO A 276 -6.07 3.82 20.04
CA PRO A 276 -5.17 4.66 20.84
C PRO A 276 -3.93 5.21 20.14
N ALA A 277 -3.54 4.64 18.99
CA ALA A 277 -2.33 5.03 18.28
C ALA A 277 -2.46 4.82 16.76
N ARG A 278 -1.86 5.72 16.00
CA ARG A 278 -1.69 5.58 14.54
C ARG A 278 -0.26 5.87 14.12
N ILE A 279 0.12 5.35 12.97
CA ILE A 279 1.33 5.78 12.26
C ILE A 279 1.06 7.12 11.58
N LEU A 280 2.02 8.04 11.69
CA LEU A 280 2.08 9.31 10.98
C LEU A 280 3.36 9.36 10.13
N LEU A 281 3.19 9.51 8.82
CA LEU A 281 4.27 9.62 7.83
C LEU A 281 3.98 10.83 6.92
N PRO A 282 4.29 12.08 7.34
CA PRO A 282 3.79 13.30 6.70
C PRO A 282 4.03 13.39 5.18
N TRP A 283 5.11 12.77 4.70
CA TRP A 283 5.54 12.80 3.30
C TRP A 283 4.88 11.73 2.42
N LEU A 284 4.23 10.74 3.04
CA LEU A 284 3.60 9.62 2.37
C LEU A 284 2.07 9.76 2.37
N TYR A 285 1.44 9.14 1.39
CA TYR A 285 -0.02 9.11 1.31
C TYR A 285 -0.65 8.32 2.46
N GLY A 286 -1.89 8.71 2.79
CA GLY A 286 -2.62 8.30 3.99
C GLY A 286 -2.86 6.81 4.16
N TRP A 287 -2.75 5.98 3.12
CA TRP A 287 -2.82 4.53 3.30
C TRP A 287 -1.61 3.98 4.06
N LYS A 288 -0.45 4.65 3.97
CA LYS A 288 0.74 4.29 4.75
C LYS A 288 0.62 4.61 6.24
N HIS A 289 -0.41 5.37 6.63
CA HIS A 289 -0.61 5.85 8.00
C HIS A 289 -1.56 4.92 8.77
N ALA A 290 -1.12 3.66 8.99
CA ALA A 290 -1.91 2.63 9.66
C ALA A 290 -2.54 3.12 10.96
N LYS A 291 -3.86 2.94 11.08
CA LYS A 291 -4.66 3.29 12.27
C LYS A 291 -4.77 2.09 13.18
N TRP A 292 -4.96 2.30 14.49
CA TRP A 292 -5.06 1.20 15.45
C TRP A 292 -3.86 0.25 15.35
N VAL A 293 -2.68 0.82 15.07
CA VAL A 293 -1.45 0.06 14.87
C VAL A 293 -1.15 -0.72 16.14
N GLU A 294 -0.75 -1.97 16.04
CA GLU A 294 -0.38 -2.81 17.19
C GLU A 294 0.97 -3.48 17.01
N ARG A 295 1.48 -3.55 15.78
CA ARG A 295 2.77 -4.17 15.48
C ARG A 295 3.54 -3.32 14.46
N ILE A 296 4.82 -3.16 14.73
CA ILE A 296 5.84 -2.67 13.79
C ILE A 296 6.81 -3.83 13.58
N ILE A 297 6.78 -4.43 12.40
CA ILE A 297 7.58 -5.62 12.08
C ILE A 297 8.68 -5.19 11.12
N LEU A 298 9.94 -5.33 11.51
CA LEU A 298 11.05 -5.06 10.60
C LEU A 298 11.32 -6.26 9.70
N LEU A 299 11.44 -6.00 8.41
CA LEU A 299 11.60 -7.02 7.37
C LEU A 299 12.86 -6.75 6.55
N ASP A 300 13.51 -7.82 6.12
CA ASP A 300 14.63 -7.79 5.18
C ASP A 300 14.17 -7.69 3.71
N LYS A 301 13.01 -8.29 3.41
CA LYS A 301 12.39 -8.30 2.09
C LYS A 301 11.05 -7.58 2.09
N TYR A 302 10.70 -7.05 0.92
CA TYR A 302 9.40 -6.42 0.69
C TYR A 302 8.31 -7.48 0.56
N VAL A 303 7.15 -7.19 1.15
CA VAL A 303 5.89 -7.91 0.92
C VAL A 303 4.77 -6.88 0.78
N ASP A 304 3.70 -7.22 0.06
CA ASP A 304 2.55 -6.32 -0.04
C ASP A 304 1.77 -6.27 1.28
N GLY A 305 1.35 -5.05 1.61
CA GLY A 305 0.27 -4.79 2.53
C GLY A 305 -1.07 -4.81 1.82
N TYR A 306 -2.10 -4.30 2.46
CA TYR A 306 -3.46 -4.39 1.95
C TYR A 306 -3.67 -3.62 0.64
N TRP A 307 -3.30 -2.35 0.58
CA TRP A 307 -3.53 -1.55 -0.63
C TRP A 307 -2.47 -1.82 -1.70
N GLU A 308 -1.28 -2.19 -1.30
CA GLU A 308 -0.18 -2.56 -2.19
C GLU A 308 -0.52 -3.83 -2.98
N ALA A 309 -1.21 -4.79 -2.35
CA ALA A 309 -1.83 -5.94 -3.02
C ALA A 309 -2.91 -5.54 -4.05
N LEU A 310 -3.40 -4.30 -4.00
CA LEU A 310 -4.48 -3.77 -4.82
C LEU A 310 -4.02 -2.61 -5.71
N SER A 311 -2.78 -2.71 -6.21
CA SER A 311 -2.11 -1.81 -7.17
C SER A 311 -1.42 -0.57 -6.58
N TYR A 312 -1.60 -0.27 -5.30
CA TYR A 312 -1.02 0.95 -4.72
C TYR A 312 0.50 0.83 -4.57
N HIS A 313 1.19 1.98 -4.66
CA HIS A 313 2.64 2.02 -4.69
C HIS A 313 3.28 1.53 -3.38
N GLU A 314 4.46 0.92 -3.51
CA GLU A 314 5.21 0.29 -2.42
C GLU A 314 5.71 1.31 -1.41
N ARG A 315 6.25 2.46 -1.85
CA ARG A 315 6.61 3.61 -0.98
C ARG A 315 5.48 4.59 -0.71
N GLY A 316 4.81 5.11 -1.75
CA GLY A 316 3.63 5.97 -1.57
C GLY A 316 3.94 7.45 -1.32
N SER A 317 5.03 7.99 -1.86
CA SER A 317 5.38 9.41 -1.72
C SER A 317 4.33 10.34 -2.31
N ALA A 318 3.87 11.30 -1.49
CA ALA A 318 2.83 12.23 -1.90
C ALA A 318 3.31 13.24 -2.96
N ILE A 319 4.53 13.77 -2.78
CA ILE A 319 5.12 14.81 -3.65
C ILE A 319 5.55 14.25 -5.01
N LEU A 320 5.92 12.98 -5.06
CA LEU A 320 6.33 12.29 -6.29
C LEU A 320 5.15 11.65 -7.03
N GLU A 321 3.92 11.81 -6.54
CA GLU A 321 2.71 11.17 -7.10
C GLU A 321 2.82 9.64 -7.22
N GLU A 322 3.51 9.00 -6.28
CA GLU A 322 3.61 7.55 -6.20
C GLU A 322 2.30 6.94 -5.69
N ARG A 323 1.23 7.03 -6.48
CA ARG A 323 -0.11 6.51 -6.12
C ARG A 323 -0.20 5.02 -6.39
N PHE A 324 0.29 4.58 -7.55
CA PHE A 324 0.22 3.20 -8.03
C PHE A 324 1.60 2.67 -8.37
N LYS A 325 1.76 1.35 -8.25
CA LYS A 325 2.96 0.66 -8.72
C LYS A 325 3.17 0.95 -10.21
N VAL A 326 4.41 0.84 -10.68
CA VAL A 326 4.76 0.93 -12.10
C VAL A 326 5.42 -0.39 -12.51
N ARG A 327 4.85 -1.04 -13.52
CA ARG A 327 5.24 -2.34 -14.10
C ARG A 327 5.22 -2.32 -15.64
N ASN A 328 5.30 -1.13 -16.23
CA ASN A 328 5.55 -0.96 -17.66
C ASN A 328 7.03 -0.63 -17.89
N VAL A 329 7.69 -1.38 -18.77
CA VAL A 329 9.14 -1.27 -19.01
C VAL A 329 9.52 0.12 -19.55
N GLU A 330 8.75 0.66 -20.50
CA GLU A 330 9.05 1.97 -21.12
C GLU A 330 8.96 3.08 -20.07
N ILE A 331 7.90 3.07 -19.25
CA ILE A 331 7.68 4.07 -18.19
C ILE A 331 8.72 3.93 -17.07
N ALA A 332 9.03 2.69 -16.68
CA ALA A 332 10.00 2.43 -15.63
C ALA A 332 11.40 2.93 -16.02
N GLN A 333 11.80 2.79 -17.28
CA GLN A 333 13.10 3.24 -17.79
C GLN A 333 13.21 4.77 -17.88
N GLU A 334 12.12 5.47 -18.17
CA GLU A 334 12.15 6.93 -18.36
C GLU A 334 12.04 7.75 -17.06
N GLY A 335 11.69 7.13 -15.92
CA GLY A 335 11.64 7.79 -14.61
C GLY A 335 10.67 8.99 -14.52
N ARG A 336 9.82 9.17 -15.54
CA ARG A 336 8.80 10.23 -15.63
C ARG A 336 7.44 9.58 -15.46
N LEU A 337 6.76 9.83 -14.35
CA LEU A 337 5.33 9.57 -14.28
C LEU A 337 4.63 10.52 -15.26
N LEU A 338 4.07 9.92 -16.31
CA LEU A 338 3.69 10.57 -17.56
C LEU A 338 2.46 11.45 -17.41
N GLY A 339 2.64 12.75 -17.66
CA GLY A 339 1.63 13.66 -18.20
C GLY A 339 0.28 13.79 -17.46
N LYS A 340 -0.63 14.57 -18.04
CA LYS A 340 -2.05 14.57 -17.62
C LYS A 340 -2.79 13.55 -18.50
N PRO A 341 -3.44 12.52 -17.95
CA PRO A 341 -4.39 11.73 -18.72
C PRO A 341 -5.58 12.58 -19.12
N ARG A 342 -6.17 12.20 -20.24
CA ARG A 342 -7.52 12.62 -20.60
C ARG A 342 -8.49 11.60 -20.00
N PRO A 343 -9.70 12.00 -19.57
CA PRO A 343 -10.74 11.03 -19.27
C PRO A 343 -10.92 10.15 -20.51
N LEU A 344 -10.77 8.83 -20.35
CA LEU A 344 -11.01 7.91 -21.45
C LEU A 344 -12.51 7.99 -21.77
N LYS A 345 -12.84 8.24 -23.05
CA LYS A 345 -14.22 8.29 -23.50
C LYS A 345 -14.76 6.85 -23.46
N HIS A 346 -15.88 6.65 -22.78
CA HIS A 346 -16.64 5.40 -22.81
C HIS A 346 -17.33 5.21 -24.15
#